data_AF-A0A5C2RUR5-F1
#
_entry.id   AF-A0A5C2RUR5-F1
#
_cell.length_a   1.000
_cell.length_b   1.000
_cell.length_c   1.000
_cell.angle_alpha   90.00
_cell.angle_beta   90.00
_cell.angle_gamma   90.00
#
_symmetry.space_group_name_H-M   'P 1'
#
loop_
_entity.id
_entity.type
_entity.pdbx_description
1 polymer ?
#
loop_
_entity_poly.entity_id
_entity_poly.type
_entity_poly.pdbx_seq_one_letter_code
_entity_poly.pdbx_strand_id
1 'polypeptide(L)'
;MSPQENVVLQTTAVATGTMPLAAGFVGILPALGLLDEERDGVPPVHLSWIAAVGWSCAVAFFGVFLSPPLRKQVIIEEQLAFPSGTATGQLISVLHEMPPPEPPLRHRNAYNALATDEDENIAHLTGPTPLTPTPTPHESDALHVPEVPEVEVVEEKEGWSALTWSFAASGAMTLAAYFFPVVFTIPLFGTYLASQWSWWFTPSLSYIGQGIIMGFPTTLSMNLGMLVGWGILSPLSKHAGWAPGPVGDMTTGARGWILWVSLAIMCSDSLVSLVPVVAEIVYAKVYLRLAGVRAAADDDEDGKESKEDEPEERLVPTRWVVWGLAGSIVLGTVLVWAVFGDEGIKPWATLVGFIMGGLLSVLGVRALGETDLNPVSGLGKISQLFFAWIQPGNIVANIIAGGVAEAGAQQAGDLMQDLKTGHLIRASPRAQFFGQLIGSCLSIVVTTTAYTLYQRAYEIPGPSFPAPTAYVWLGLARLLRDGELPEKSSAFMLAFALLFGGIAAFKAYTTRSAWPHAKWIPSGVAFAIGFLNTPSFSLARLIGGLVEHVYYRRVGRESGGIRLIVVASGFVLGEGVVSVVSLVLRTFGIGVASCVGCGHGMCGGCPAA
;
A
#
# COMPACT_ATOMS: atom_id res chain seq x y z
N MET A 1 18.46 15.87 -17.35
CA MET A 1 17.21 15.09 -17.47
C MET A 1 16.07 16.08 -17.46
N SER A 2 15.16 16.04 -18.44
CA SER A 2 13.98 16.91 -18.45
C SER A 2 12.98 16.46 -17.36
N PRO A 3 12.06 17.32 -16.92
CA PRO A 3 11.03 16.92 -15.97
C PRO A 3 10.14 15.79 -16.51
N GLN A 4 9.84 15.77 -17.81
CA GLN A 4 9.07 14.69 -18.42
C GLN A 4 9.85 13.37 -18.46
N GLU A 5 11.17 13.41 -18.71
CA GLU A 5 12.03 12.23 -18.59
C GLU A 5 12.06 11.71 -17.15
N ASN A 6 12.08 12.62 -16.16
CA ASN A 6 12.03 12.25 -14.74
C ASN A 6 10.74 11.51 -14.39
N VAL A 7 9.59 11.98 -14.88
CA VAL A 7 8.31 11.28 -14.70
C VAL A 7 8.35 9.86 -15.29
N VAL A 8 8.85 9.69 -16.51
CA VAL A 8 8.91 8.35 -17.13
C VAL A 8 9.87 7.43 -16.36
N LEU A 9 10.98 7.96 -15.87
CA LEU A 9 11.92 7.22 -15.03
C LEU A 9 11.29 6.82 -13.69
N GLN A 10 10.55 7.74 -13.06
CA GLN A 10 9.78 7.49 -11.84
C GLN A 10 8.74 6.40 -12.07
N THR A 11 7.93 6.48 -13.12
CA THR A 11 6.92 5.45 -13.48
C THR A 11 7.58 4.08 -13.67
N THR A 12 8.73 4.03 -14.38
CA THR A 12 9.46 2.79 -14.60
C THR A 12 10.02 2.22 -13.28
N ALA A 13 10.53 3.06 -12.40
CA ALA A 13 11.06 2.67 -11.10
C ALA A 13 9.96 2.15 -10.16
N VAL A 14 8.80 2.83 -10.11
CA VAL A 14 7.63 2.41 -9.33
C VAL A 14 7.15 1.05 -9.80
N ALA A 15 6.92 0.87 -11.11
CA ALA A 15 6.54 -0.42 -11.69
C ALA A 15 7.51 -1.56 -11.34
N THR A 16 8.81 -1.22 -11.29
CA THR A 16 9.85 -2.20 -10.93
C THR A 16 9.78 -2.56 -9.43
N GLY A 17 9.55 -1.57 -8.57
CA GLY A 17 9.59 -1.72 -7.12
C GLY A 17 8.33 -2.29 -6.47
N THR A 18 7.14 -2.09 -7.06
CA THR A 18 5.87 -2.49 -6.41
C THR A 18 5.39 -3.91 -6.77
N MET A 19 5.98 -4.55 -7.78
CA MET A 19 5.59 -5.91 -8.20
C MET A 19 5.70 -6.98 -7.09
N PRO A 20 6.67 -6.98 -6.15
CA PRO A 20 6.68 -7.94 -5.04
C PRO A 20 5.38 -7.93 -4.24
N LEU A 21 4.78 -6.75 -4.08
CA LEU A 21 3.47 -6.60 -3.44
C LEU A 21 2.35 -7.00 -4.40
N ALA A 22 2.33 -6.43 -5.62
CA ALA A 22 1.27 -6.67 -6.59
C ALA A 22 1.13 -8.16 -6.98
N ALA A 23 2.24 -8.85 -7.21
CA ALA A 23 2.26 -10.28 -7.51
C ALA A 23 2.20 -11.18 -6.25
N GLY A 24 2.02 -10.60 -5.06
CA GLY A 24 1.70 -11.37 -3.85
C GLY A 24 2.84 -12.17 -3.24
N PHE A 25 4.10 -11.80 -3.49
CA PHE A 25 5.28 -12.49 -2.93
C PHE A 25 5.40 -12.37 -1.41
N VAL A 26 4.72 -11.40 -0.80
CA VAL A 26 4.74 -11.17 0.66
C VAL A 26 3.51 -11.76 1.36
N GLY A 27 2.49 -12.20 0.63
CA GLY A 27 1.21 -12.65 1.21
C GLY A 27 0.67 -13.90 0.54
N ILE A 28 0.28 -13.80 -0.72
CA ILE A 28 -0.40 -14.87 -1.48
C ILE A 28 0.49 -16.10 -1.67
N LEU A 29 1.71 -15.93 -2.18
CA LEU A 29 2.59 -17.08 -2.44
C LEU A 29 3.06 -17.77 -1.14
N PRO A 30 3.46 -17.04 -0.08
CA PRO A 30 3.70 -17.69 1.21
C PRO A 30 2.44 -18.34 1.81
N ALA A 31 1.23 -17.83 1.55
CA ALA A 31 -0.01 -18.45 2.02
C ALA A 31 -0.23 -19.84 1.40
N LEU A 32 0.11 -20.00 0.13
CA LEU A 32 0.06 -21.30 -0.56
C LEU A 32 1.09 -22.29 0.00
N GLY A 33 2.26 -21.80 0.42
CA GLY A 33 3.26 -22.60 1.11
C GLY A 33 2.87 -23.01 2.55
N LEU A 34 1.80 -22.43 3.11
CA LEU A 34 1.26 -22.76 4.44
C LEU A 34 0.09 -23.76 4.39
N LEU A 35 -0.26 -24.25 3.19
CA LEU A 35 -1.27 -25.30 3.04
C LEU A 35 -0.81 -26.57 3.76
N ASP A 36 -1.75 -27.31 4.32
CA ASP A 36 -1.51 -28.55 5.07
C ASP A 36 -2.35 -29.67 4.45
N GLU A 37 -1.74 -30.80 4.08
CA GLU A 37 -2.46 -31.84 3.33
C GLU A 37 -3.58 -32.49 4.15
N GLU A 38 -3.36 -32.71 5.45
CA GLU A 38 -4.34 -33.32 6.35
C GLU A 38 -5.55 -32.41 6.59
N ARG A 39 -5.30 -31.12 6.79
CA ARG A 39 -6.34 -30.13 7.05
C ARG A 39 -7.00 -29.60 5.78
N ASP A 40 -6.20 -29.29 4.77
CA ASP A 40 -6.64 -28.57 3.58
C ASP A 40 -6.98 -29.50 2.41
N GLY A 41 -6.55 -30.77 2.44
CA GLY A 41 -6.73 -31.72 1.34
C GLY A 41 -5.83 -31.42 0.13
N VAL A 42 -4.88 -30.50 0.28
CA VAL A 42 -3.94 -30.05 -0.74
C VAL A 42 -2.58 -29.83 -0.06
N PRO A 43 -1.47 -30.37 -0.59
CA PRO A 43 -0.15 -30.18 -0.01
C PRO A 43 0.34 -28.72 -0.12
N PRO A 44 1.37 -28.31 0.64
CA PRO A 44 2.05 -27.03 0.48
C PRO A 44 2.44 -26.78 -0.99
N VAL A 45 1.98 -25.67 -1.56
CA VAL A 45 2.29 -25.32 -2.96
C VAL A 45 3.49 -24.36 -2.97
N HIS A 46 4.65 -24.89 -3.34
CA HIS A 46 5.87 -24.10 -3.54
C HIS A 46 6.16 -23.95 -5.04
N LEU A 47 6.13 -22.71 -5.52
CA LEU A 47 6.41 -22.43 -6.92
C LEU A 47 7.91 -22.58 -7.24
N SER A 48 8.21 -23.28 -8.33
CA SER A 48 9.54 -23.19 -8.95
C SER A 48 9.78 -21.78 -9.49
N TRP A 49 11.05 -21.42 -9.75
CA TRP A 49 11.38 -20.11 -10.33
C TRP A 49 10.61 -19.85 -11.64
N ILE A 50 10.48 -20.87 -12.50
CA ILE A 50 9.74 -20.77 -13.77
C ILE A 50 8.25 -20.56 -13.52
N ALA A 51 7.67 -21.28 -12.56
CA ALA A 51 6.27 -21.14 -12.20
C ALA A 51 5.97 -19.76 -11.58
N ALA A 52 6.88 -19.23 -10.75
CA ALA A 52 6.76 -17.89 -10.18
C ALA A 52 6.91 -16.78 -11.25
N VAL A 53 7.77 -16.97 -12.26
CA VAL A 53 7.80 -16.11 -13.45
C VAL A 53 6.47 -16.19 -14.20
N GLY A 54 5.94 -17.39 -14.42
CA GLY A 54 4.64 -17.59 -15.07
C GLY A 54 3.49 -16.90 -14.34
N TRP A 55 3.44 -17.02 -13.02
CA TRP A 55 2.48 -16.33 -12.16
C TRP A 55 2.62 -14.80 -12.26
N SER A 56 3.85 -14.28 -12.15
CA SER A 56 4.11 -12.84 -12.22
C SER A 56 3.72 -12.27 -13.59
N CYS A 57 4.07 -12.97 -14.68
CA CYS A 57 3.64 -12.64 -16.03
C CYS A 57 2.11 -12.61 -16.17
N ALA A 58 1.40 -13.52 -15.49
CA ALA A 58 -0.05 -13.61 -15.58
C ALA A 58 -0.76 -12.37 -15.01
N VAL A 59 -0.20 -11.76 -13.98
CA VAL A 59 -0.84 -10.66 -13.24
C VAL A 59 -0.23 -9.28 -13.52
N ALA A 60 0.97 -9.21 -14.11
CA ALA A 60 1.71 -7.96 -14.27
C ALA A 60 1.04 -6.92 -15.20
N PHE A 61 0.35 -7.36 -16.25
CA PHE A 61 -0.04 -6.47 -17.34
C PHE A 61 -1.51 -6.08 -17.36
N PHE A 62 -2.38 -6.90 -16.74
CA PHE A 62 -3.83 -6.69 -16.78
C PHE A 62 -4.25 -5.30 -16.27
N GLY A 63 -3.77 -4.90 -15.08
CA GLY A 63 -4.07 -3.59 -14.52
C GLY A 63 -3.48 -2.43 -15.33
N VAL A 64 -2.32 -2.65 -15.96
CA VAL A 64 -1.66 -1.66 -16.83
C VAL A 64 -2.52 -1.35 -18.06
N PHE A 65 -3.05 -2.37 -18.75
CA PHE A 65 -3.94 -2.15 -19.90
C PHE A 65 -5.32 -1.62 -19.52
N LEU A 66 -5.75 -1.78 -18.26
CA LEU A 66 -6.98 -1.16 -17.76
C LEU A 66 -6.80 0.34 -17.48
N SER A 67 -5.56 0.82 -17.36
CA SER A 67 -5.26 2.17 -16.91
C SER A 67 -5.66 3.29 -17.90
N PRO A 68 -5.48 3.19 -19.23
CA PRO A 68 -5.80 4.30 -20.13
C PRO A 68 -7.27 4.74 -20.15
N PRO A 69 -8.28 3.84 -20.20
CA PRO A 69 -9.67 4.25 -20.08
C PRO A 69 -9.99 4.80 -18.68
N LEU A 70 -9.33 4.29 -17.64
CA LEU A 70 -9.48 4.82 -16.29
C LEU A 70 -8.93 6.26 -16.19
N ARG A 71 -7.75 6.57 -16.76
CA ARG A 71 -7.19 7.93 -16.80
C ARG A 71 -8.20 8.94 -17.36
N LYS A 72 -8.82 8.62 -18.50
CA LYS A 72 -9.82 9.50 -19.12
C LYS A 72 -10.96 9.79 -18.14
N GLN A 73 -11.46 8.77 -17.44
CA GLN A 73 -12.54 8.95 -16.49
C GLN A 73 -12.12 9.72 -15.22
N VAL A 74 -11.04 9.28 -14.57
CA VAL A 74 -10.71 9.71 -13.20
C VAL A 74 -9.80 10.93 -13.13
N ILE A 75 -8.92 11.13 -14.10
CA ILE A 75 -7.98 12.27 -14.12
C ILE A 75 -8.55 13.40 -14.98
N ILE A 76 -9.13 13.09 -16.13
CA ILE A 76 -9.55 14.10 -17.11
C ILE A 76 -11.01 14.55 -16.85
N GLU A 77 -11.95 13.61 -16.79
CA GLU A 77 -13.36 13.95 -16.62
C GLU A 77 -13.72 14.33 -15.18
N GLU A 78 -13.35 13.47 -14.23
CA GLU A 78 -13.66 13.63 -12.80
C GLU A 78 -12.66 14.52 -12.06
N GLN A 79 -11.45 14.70 -12.60
CA GLN A 79 -10.38 15.52 -12.00
C GLN A 79 -10.08 15.15 -10.54
N LEU A 80 -10.04 13.85 -10.24
CA LEU A 80 -9.70 13.37 -8.91
C LEU A 80 -8.30 13.84 -8.50
N ALA A 81 -8.11 14.01 -7.19
CA ALA A 81 -6.94 14.65 -6.61
C ALA A 81 -5.68 13.81 -6.84
N PHE A 82 -5.73 12.50 -6.56
CA PHE A 82 -4.55 11.61 -6.52
C PHE A 82 -3.40 12.28 -5.73
N PRO A 83 -3.55 12.42 -4.39
CA PRO A 83 -2.68 13.28 -3.59
C PRO A 83 -1.18 12.95 -3.73
N SER A 84 -0.79 11.68 -3.63
CA SER A 84 0.61 11.27 -3.78
C SER A 84 1.19 11.59 -5.17
N GLY A 85 0.43 11.33 -6.24
CA GLY A 85 0.81 11.68 -7.61
C GLY A 85 0.91 13.20 -7.81
N THR A 86 0.03 13.96 -7.16
CA THR A 86 0.06 15.43 -7.19
C THR A 86 1.27 16.00 -6.46
N ALA A 87 1.55 15.51 -5.25
CA ALA A 87 2.74 15.89 -4.47
C ALA A 87 4.04 15.54 -5.23
N THR A 88 4.08 14.37 -5.87
CA THR A 88 5.22 13.98 -6.72
C THR A 88 5.38 14.94 -7.91
N GLY A 89 4.28 15.37 -8.53
CA GLY A 89 4.30 16.37 -9.60
C GLY A 89 4.84 17.71 -9.12
N GLN A 90 4.35 18.20 -7.98
CA GLN A 90 4.85 19.44 -7.38
C GLN A 90 6.34 19.37 -7.06
N LEU A 91 6.81 18.25 -6.48
CA LEU A 91 8.23 18.04 -6.18
C LEU A 91 9.09 18.06 -7.46
N ILE A 92 8.66 17.39 -8.52
CA ILE A 92 9.35 17.42 -9.82
C ILE A 92 9.35 18.85 -10.38
N SER A 93 8.26 19.60 -10.28
CA SER A 93 8.22 21.01 -10.71
C SER A 93 9.25 21.86 -9.97
N VAL A 94 9.31 21.73 -8.64
CA VAL A 94 10.27 22.46 -7.80
C VAL A 94 11.72 22.09 -8.16
N LEU A 95 12.02 20.79 -8.31
CA LEU A 95 13.35 20.31 -8.68
C LEU A 95 13.84 20.81 -10.06
N HIS A 96 12.91 21.10 -10.96
CA HIS A 96 13.20 21.60 -12.30
C HIS A 96 12.93 23.09 -12.48
N GLU A 97 12.77 23.84 -11.38
CA GLU A 97 12.49 25.29 -11.38
C GLU A 97 11.29 25.68 -12.27
N MET A 98 10.29 24.81 -12.35
CA MET A 98 9.05 25.06 -13.09
C MET A 98 8.01 25.71 -12.19
N PRO A 99 7.11 26.56 -12.73
CA PRO A 99 5.96 27.02 -11.98
C PRO A 99 5.16 25.81 -11.46
N PRO A 100 4.70 25.84 -10.20
CA PRO A 100 3.92 24.75 -9.66
C PRO A 100 2.65 24.55 -10.50
N PRO A 101 2.20 23.30 -10.73
CA PRO A 101 1.01 23.05 -11.51
C PRO A 101 -0.19 23.78 -10.89
N GLU A 102 -1.01 24.43 -11.72
CA GLU A 102 -2.23 25.08 -11.24
C GLU A 102 -3.14 24.05 -10.55
N PRO A 103 -3.65 24.33 -9.33
CA PRO A 103 -4.59 23.43 -8.68
C PRO A 103 -5.86 23.30 -9.54
N PRO A 104 -6.47 22.11 -9.62
CA PRO A 104 -7.67 21.92 -10.44
C PRO A 104 -8.76 22.93 -10.02
N LEU A 105 -9.20 23.74 -10.98
CA LEU A 105 -10.30 24.71 -10.83
C LEU A 105 -11.65 23.97 -10.70
N ARG A 106 -11.88 23.28 -9.57
CA ARG A 106 -13.23 22.94 -9.12
C ARG A 106 -13.25 22.49 -7.66
N HIS A 107 -13.53 23.45 -6.79
CA HIS A 107 -14.08 23.20 -5.46
C HIS A 107 -15.42 22.47 -5.59
N ARG A 108 -15.39 21.14 -5.66
CA ARG A 108 -16.51 20.32 -5.23
C ARG A 108 -16.12 19.85 -3.83
N ASN A 109 -16.78 20.40 -2.81
CA ASN A 109 -16.54 20.20 -1.37
C ASN A 109 -16.61 18.73 -0.94
N ALA A 110 -15.67 17.91 -1.38
CA ALA A 110 -15.58 16.50 -1.11
C ALA A 110 -14.10 16.21 -0.83
N TYR A 111 -13.80 16.19 0.48
CA TYR A 111 -12.64 15.53 1.10
C TYR A 111 -11.27 16.22 1.05
N ASN A 112 -11.12 17.32 1.79
CA ASN A 112 -9.80 17.82 2.21
C ASN A 112 -9.15 17.04 3.38
N ALA A 113 -9.74 15.94 3.86
CA ALA A 113 -9.39 15.44 5.20
C ALA A 113 -8.35 14.30 5.27
N LEU A 114 -7.57 14.05 4.22
CA LEU A 114 -6.35 13.23 4.29
C LEU A 114 -5.12 13.88 3.66
N ALA A 115 -5.26 15.12 3.17
CA ALA A 115 -4.12 16.01 3.02
C ALA A 115 -3.36 16.08 4.35
N THR A 116 -2.07 15.73 4.35
CA THR A 116 -1.18 16.25 5.39
C THR A 116 -1.28 17.77 5.35
N ASP A 117 -1.05 18.48 6.46
CA ASP A 117 -1.13 19.96 6.46
C ASP A 117 -0.05 20.62 5.53
N GLU A 118 0.62 19.85 4.68
CA GLU A 118 1.37 20.28 3.50
C GLU A 118 0.45 20.72 2.34
N ASP A 119 -0.73 20.09 2.12
CA ASP A 119 -1.59 20.46 0.98
C ASP A 119 -2.49 21.69 1.25
N GLU A 120 -2.87 21.96 2.50
CA GLU A 120 -3.73 23.12 2.83
C GLU A 120 -2.95 24.46 2.83
N ASN A 121 -1.67 24.47 3.20
CA ASN A 121 -0.91 25.72 3.27
C ASN A 121 -0.47 26.24 1.90
N ILE A 122 -0.30 25.37 0.91
CA ILE A 122 0.02 25.78 -0.47
C ILE A 122 -1.20 26.40 -1.17
N ALA A 123 -2.41 25.98 -0.83
CA ALA A 123 -3.66 26.51 -1.40
C ALA A 123 -4.04 27.92 -0.89
N HIS A 124 -3.54 28.33 0.29
CA HIS A 124 -3.89 29.62 0.90
C HIS A 124 -3.12 30.83 0.35
N LEU A 125 -2.14 30.63 -0.54
CA LEU A 125 -1.34 31.70 -1.14
C LEU A 125 -2.02 32.41 -2.33
N THR A 126 -3.17 31.93 -2.83
CA THR A 126 -3.77 32.43 -4.08
C THR A 126 -5.29 32.63 -4.03
N GLY A 127 -5.82 33.24 -2.97
CA GLY A 127 -7.21 33.70 -2.94
C GLY A 127 -7.39 35.03 -3.70
N PRO A 128 -8.36 35.16 -4.62
CA PRO A 128 -8.65 36.43 -5.28
C PRO A 128 -9.38 37.39 -4.32
N THR A 129 -8.82 38.58 -4.12
CA THR A 129 -9.44 39.70 -3.40
C THR A 129 -10.74 40.13 -4.12
N PRO A 130 -11.87 40.37 -3.42
CA PRO A 130 -13.10 40.80 -4.08
C PRO A 130 -12.96 42.22 -4.66
N LEU A 131 -13.20 42.36 -5.97
CA LEU A 131 -13.23 43.63 -6.69
C LEU A 131 -14.47 44.46 -6.32
N THR A 132 -14.28 45.69 -5.85
CA THR A 132 -15.29 46.76 -5.81
C THR A 132 -14.84 47.95 -6.68
N PRO A 133 -15.76 48.69 -7.36
CA PRO A 133 -15.37 49.68 -8.37
C PRO A 133 -15.17 51.11 -7.83
N THR A 134 -13.99 51.70 -8.14
CA THR A 134 -13.53 53.12 -8.43
C THR A 134 -14.36 54.38 -8.02
N PRO A 135 -13.77 55.62 -7.85
CA PRO A 135 -12.52 56.17 -8.45
C PRO A 135 -11.57 57.12 -7.62
N THR A 136 -10.26 57.13 -7.98
CA THR A 136 -9.18 58.20 -8.05
C THR A 136 -9.01 59.34 -6.99
N PRO A 137 -7.86 60.06 -6.94
CA PRO A 137 -6.42 59.70 -6.98
C PRO A 137 -5.61 60.39 -5.82
N HIS A 138 -4.39 59.94 -5.48
CA HIS A 138 -3.22 60.80 -5.11
C HIS A 138 -1.99 59.96 -4.71
N GLU A 139 -0.94 60.16 -5.49
CA GLU A 139 0.50 60.24 -5.18
C GLU A 139 1.20 59.27 -4.20
N SER A 140 2.04 58.44 -4.81
CA SER A 140 3.41 58.06 -4.43
C SER A 140 3.68 57.61 -3.00
N ASP A 141 3.77 56.29 -2.82
CA ASP A 141 4.86 55.72 -2.03
C ASP A 141 5.28 54.36 -2.61
N ALA A 142 6.58 54.07 -2.54
CA ALA A 142 7.24 52.98 -3.23
C ALA A 142 6.58 51.62 -2.96
N LEU A 143 6.21 50.91 -4.03
CA LEU A 143 5.65 49.57 -3.98
C LEU A 143 6.74 48.58 -3.53
N HIS A 144 6.68 48.18 -2.27
CA HIS A 144 7.32 46.97 -1.78
C HIS A 144 6.62 45.79 -2.48
N VAL A 145 7.30 45.16 -3.43
CA VAL A 145 6.88 43.88 -3.99
C VAL A 145 6.80 42.91 -2.81
N PRO A 146 5.64 42.28 -2.52
CA PRO A 146 5.60 41.23 -1.52
C PRO A 146 6.48 40.09 -2.04
N GLU A 147 7.57 39.82 -1.35
CA GLU A 147 8.35 38.60 -1.56
C GLU A 147 7.40 37.42 -1.42
N VAL A 148 7.26 36.66 -2.51
CA VAL A 148 6.65 35.33 -2.47
C VAL A 148 7.44 34.53 -1.44
N PRO A 149 6.79 33.88 -0.45
CA PRO A 149 7.54 33.06 0.50
C PRO A 149 8.25 31.97 -0.29
N GLU A 150 9.58 32.02 -0.28
CA GLU A 150 10.44 31.00 -0.88
C GLU A 150 10.09 29.66 -0.23
N VAL A 151 9.43 28.77 -0.98
CA VAL A 151 9.43 27.34 -0.64
C VAL A 151 10.89 26.94 -0.72
N GLU A 152 11.46 26.64 0.44
CA GLU A 152 12.88 26.33 0.59
C GLU A 152 13.18 25.08 -0.24
N VAL A 153 13.63 25.30 -1.48
CA VAL A 153 14.20 24.26 -2.32
C VAL A 153 15.41 23.78 -1.53
N VAL A 154 15.30 22.61 -0.90
CA VAL A 154 16.47 21.95 -0.34
C VAL A 154 17.49 21.95 -1.46
N GLU A 155 18.58 22.72 -1.31
CA GLU A 155 19.60 22.82 -2.35
C GLU A 155 19.91 21.39 -2.80
N GLU A 156 19.93 21.13 -4.10
CA GLU A 156 20.07 19.78 -4.65
C GLU A 156 21.23 19.01 -3.97
N LYS A 157 22.29 19.74 -3.61
CA LYS A 157 23.44 19.26 -2.83
C LYS A 157 23.10 18.82 -1.39
N GLU A 158 22.27 19.57 -0.67
CA GLU A 158 21.82 19.20 0.68
C GLU A 158 20.95 17.94 0.66
N GLY A 159 20.03 17.80 -0.31
CA GLY A 159 19.16 16.63 -0.45
C GLY A 159 19.95 15.34 -0.70
N TRP A 160 20.87 15.35 -1.68
CA TRP A 160 21.75 14.21 -1.96
C TRP A 160 22.67 13.88 -0.78
N SER A 161 23.14 14.89 -0.04
CA SER A 161 23.96 14.67 1.15
C SER A 161 23.16 13.98 2.27
N ALA A 162 21.93 14.42 2.53
CA ALA A 162 21.06 13.85 3.54
C ALA A 162 20.67 12.41 3.19
N LEU A 163 20.36 12.16 1.92
CA LEU A 163 20.08 10.82 1.40
C LEU A 163 21.28 9.89 1.56
N THR A 164 22.48 10.33 1.18
CA THR A 164 23.70 9.52 1.24
C THR A 164 24.08 9.18 2.68
N TRP A 165 24.02 10.16 3.60
CA TRP A 165 24.35 9.93 5.01
C TRP A 165 23.32 9.05 5.71
N SER A 166 22.02 9.25 5.46
CA SER A 166 20.97 8.39 6.02
C SER A 166 21.02 6.97 5.46
N PHE A 167 21.28 6.82 4.16
CA PHE A 167 21.56 5.54 3.52
C PHE A 167 22.75 4.83 4.16
N ALA A 168 23.88 5.51 4.30
CA ALA A 168 25.09 4.94 4.88
C ALA A 168 24.90 4.54 6.35
N ALA A 169 24.22 5.37 7.15
CA ALA A 169 23.92 5.08 8.54
C ALA A 169 23.01 3.84 8.69
N SER A 170 21.93 3.76 7.91
CA SER A 170 21.02 2.62 7.93
C SER A 170 21.68 1.34 7.43
N GLY A 171 22.45 1.43 6.34
CA GLY A 171 23.23 0.32 5.81
C GLY A 171 24.27 -0.20 6.81
N ALA A 172 25.02 0.70 7.45
CA ALA A 172 25.98 0.33 8.48
C ALA A 172 25.33 -0.35 9.68
N MET A 173 24.19 0.16 10.15
CA MET A 173 23.43 -0.45 11.25
C MET A 173 22.90 -1.83 10.87
N THR A 174 22.41 -2.00 9.64
CA THR A 174 21.91 -3.28 9.12
C THR A 174 23.01 -4.33 9.05
N LEU A 175 24.18 -3.94 8.54
CA LEU A 175 25.35 -4.82 8.47
C LEU A 175 25.88 -5.17 9.87
N ALA A 176 25.88 -4.20 10.79
CA ALA A 176 26.24 -4.44 12.18
C ALA A 176 25.27 -5.42 12.85
N ALA A 177 23.96 -5.28 12.63
CA ALA A 177 22.95 -6.20 13.16
C ALA A 177 23.06 -7.62 12.58
N TYR A 178 23.52 -7.75 11.33
CA TYR A 178 23.81 -9.06 10.75
C TYR A 178 24.95 -9.78 11.49
N PHE A 179 26.04 -9.09 11.80
CA PHE A 179 27.18 -9.69 12.53
C PHE A 179 26.95 -9.80 14.05
N PHE A 180 26.16 -8.89 14.62
CA PHE A 180 25.83 -8.79 16.03
C PHE A 180 24.30 -8.70 16.21
N PRO A 181 23.57 -9.83 16.12
CA PRO A 181 22.11 -9.84 16.17
C PRO A 181 21.47 -9.17 17.40
N VAL A 182 22.20 -9.10 18.51
CA VAL A 182 21.76 -8.44 19.75
C VAL A 182 21.32 -6.98 19.54
N VAL A 183 21.87 -6.29 18.53
CA VAL A 183 21.52 -4.91 18.18
C VAL A 183 20.03 -4.79 17.81
N PHE A 184 19.44 -5.85 17.24
CA PHE A 184 18.05 -5.86 16.76
C PHE A 184 17.07 -6.59 17.69
N THR A 185 17.54 -7.16 18.80
CA THR A 185 16.73 -7.96 19.73
C THR A 185 16.83 -7.41 21.16
N ILE A 186 16.34 -6.19 21.37
CA ILE A 186 16.36 -5.55 22.69
C ILE A 186 15.13 -6.04 23.49
N PRO A 187 15.29 -6.71 24.64
CA PRO A 187 14.16 -7.21 25.43
C PRO A 187 13.46 -6.06 26.15
N LEU A 188 12.23 -5.73 25.74
CA LEU A 188 11.42 -4.74 26.45
C LEU A 188 10.84 -5.38 27.71
N PHE A 189 10.94 -4.66 28.83
CA PHE A 189 10.40 -5.09 30.12
C PHE A 189 11.01 -6.41 30.66
N GLY A 190 12.24 -6.72 30.26
CA GLY A 190 12.99 -7.90 30.72
C GLY A 190 12.84 -9.13 29.81
N THR A 191 13.64 -10.17 30.08
CA THR A 191 13.74 -11.36 29.23
C THR A 191 12.46 -12.21 29.21
N TYR A 192 11.66 -12.17 30.28
CA TYR A 192 10.42 -12.92 30.38
C TYR A 192 9.36 -12.41 29.40
N LEU A 193 9.04 -11.11 29.42
CA LEU A 193 8.05 -10.53 28.50
C LEU A 193 8.52 -10.59 27.04
N ALA A 194 9.81 -10.43 26.81
CA ALA A 194 10.38 -10.57 25.49
C ALA A 194 10.23 -12.01 24.95
N SER A 195 10.67 -13.02 25.68
CA SER A 195 10.64 -14.42 25.23
C SER A 195 9.25 -15.06 25.23
N GLN A 196 8.43 -14.79 26.25
CA GLN A 196 7.13 -15.44 26.40
C GLN A 196 5.98 -14.67 25.76
N TRP A 197 6.12 -13.36 25.55
CA TRP A 197 5.04 -12.48 25.07
C TRP A 197 5.41 -11.65 23.84
N SER A 198 6.57 -11.90 23.24
CA SER A 198 7.07 -11.24 22.02
C SER A 198 7.29 -9.72 22.16
N TRP A 199 7.46 -9.21 23.39
CA TRP A 199 7.79 -7.80 23.65
C TRP A 199 9.27 -7.52 23.43
N TRP A 200 9.67 -7.51 22.17
CA TRP A 200 10.99 -7.09 21.71
C TRP A 200 10.95 -5.65 21.21
N PHE A 201 12.11 -5.00 21.14
CA PHE A 201 12.32 -3.77 20.39
C PHE A 201 13.43 -3.98 19.36
N THR A 202 13.11 -3.66 18.12
CA THR A 202 14.07 -3.72 17.00
C THR A 202 14.31 -2.29 16.52
N PRO A 203 15.46 -1.66 16.86
CA PRO A 203 15.80 -0.31 16.46
C PRO A 203 16.23 -0.23 14.99
N SER A 204 15.40 -0.75 14.07
CA SER A 204 15.64 -0.63 12.64
C SER A 204 15.36 0.80 12.18
N LEU A 205 16.36 1.42 11.54
CA LEU A 205 16.20 2.74 10.94
C LEU A 205 15.23 2.70 9.76
N SER A 206 15.11 1.59 9.02
CA SER A 206 14.08 1.44 7.98
C SER A 206 12.67 1.51 8.56
N TYR A 207 12.39 0.84 9.69
CA TYR A 207 11.06 0.96 10.32
C TYR A 207 10.79 2.36 10.87
N ILE A 208 11.80 3.05 11.39
CA ILE A 208 11.67 4.46 11.77
C ILE A 208 11.38 5.31 10.52
N GLY A 209 12.10 5.10 9.42
CA GLY A 209 11.87 5.78 8.13
C GLY A 209 10.47 5.53 7.59
N GLN A 210 9.99 4.29 7.59
CA GLN A 210 8.61 3.95 7.26
C GLN A 210 7.62 4.70 8.16
N GLY A 211 7.90 4.80 9.46
CA GLY A 211 7.06 5.53 10.40
C GLY A 211 6.97 7.03 10.10
N ILE A 212 8.09 7.64 9.69
CA ILE A 212 8.13 9.04 9.23
C ILE A 212 7.26 9.21 8.00
N ILE A 213 7.42 8.33 7.00
CA ILE A 213 6.68 8.38 5.73
C ILE A 213 5.17 8.13 5.95
N MET A 214 4.81 7.21 6.85
CA MET A 214 3.41 6.89 7.18
C MET A 214 2.70 7.98 8.00
N GLY A 215 3.47 8.86 8.66
CA GLY A 215 2.97 9.93 9.52
C GLY A 215 2.47 9.47 10.90
N PHE A 216 2.36 10.43 11.82
CA PHE A 216 1.97 10.18 13.20
C PHE A 216 0.58 9.56 13.40
N PRO A 217 -0.51 10.01 12.74
CA PRO A 217 -1.85 9.44 13.00
C PRO A 217 -1.97 7.96 12.63
N THR A 218 -1.30 7.55 11.54
CA THR A 218 -1.28 6.17 11.07
C THR A 218 -0.47 5.28 12.03
N THR A 219 0.73 5.73 12.40
CA THR A 219 1.61 4.97 13.31
C THR A 219 1.03 4.89 14.73
N LEU A 220 0.31 5.92 15.17
CA LEU A 220 -0.45 5.92 16.42
C LEU A 220 -1.60 4.89 16.37
N SER A 221 -2.41 4.90 15.31
CA SER A 221 -3.50 3.92 15.13
C SER A 221 -2.98 2.49 15.15
N MET A 222 -1.86 2.23 14.46
CA MET A 222 -1.20 0.93 14.44
C MET A 222 -0.67 0.52 15.82
N ASN A 223 -0.11 1.45 16.59
CA ASN A 223 0.35 1.15 17.95
C ASN A 223 -0.80 0.94 18.93
N LEU A 224 -1.89 1.68 18.81
CA LEU A 224 -3.12 1.39 19.57
C LEU A 224 -3.62 -0.02 19.27
N GLY A 225 -3.59 -0.42 17.99
CA GLY A 225 -3.88 -1.78 17.57
C GLY A 225 -2.96 -2.81 18.22
N MET A 226 -1.65 -2.58 18.17
CA MET A 226 -0.66 -3.43 18.83
C MET A 226 -0.89 -3.53 20.35
N LEU A 227 -1.18 -2.43 21.04
CA LEU A 227 -1.47 -2.43 22.48
C LEU A 227 -2.72 -3.25 22.81
N VAL A 228 -3.80 -3.10 22.01
CA VAL A 228 -5.02 -3.87 22.22
C VAL A 228 -4.80 -5.36 21.89
N GLY A 229 -4.18 -5.67 20.75
CA GLY A 229 -3.91 -7.04 20.33
C GLY A 229 -2.94 -7.76 21.26
N TRP A 230 -1.73 -7.22 21.43
CA TRP A 230 -0.63 -7.87 22.17
C TRP A 230 -0.64 -7.59 23.66
N GLY A 231 -1.09 -6.41 24.09
CA GLY A 231 -1.11 -6.03 25.51
C GLY A 231 -2.36 -6.47 26.25
N ILE A 232 -3.49 -6.62 25.56
CA ILE A 232 -4.79 -6.94 26.20
C ILE A 232 -5.30 -8.31 25.74
N LEU A 233 -5.56 -8.47 24.44
CA LEU A 233 -6.23 -9.67 23.92
C LEU A 233 -5.35 -10.91 23.93
N SER A 234 -4.05 -10.76 23.69
CA SER A 234 -3.10 -11.88 23.74
C SER A 234 -3.03 -12.49 25.16
N PRO A 235 -2.76 -11.72 26.25
CA PRO A 235 -2.86 -12.24 27.61
C PRO A 235 -4.23 -12.79 27.98
N LEU A 236 -5.31 -12.10 27.58
CA LEU A 236 -6.66 -12.56 27.84
C LEU A 236 -6.93 -13.94 27.23
N SER A 237 -6.63 -14.13 25.95
CA SER A 237 -6.85 -15.40 25.23
C SER A 237 -6.01 -16.54 25.81
N LYS A 238 -4.78 -16.26 26.26
CA LYS A 238 -3.90 -17.24 26.91
C LYS A 238 -4.39 -17.63 28.30
N HIS A 239 -4.75 -16.66 29.14
CA HIS A 239 -5.22 -16.91 30.51
C HIS A 239 -6.62 -17.54 30.56
N ALA A 240 -7.48 -17.22 29.60
CA ALA A 240 -8.81 -17.81 29.48
C ALA A 240 -8.80 -19.23 28.87
N GLY A 241 -7.63 -19.71 28.42
CA GLY A 241 -7.48 -21.06 27.85
C GLY A 241 -7.89 -21.20 26.38
N TRP A 242 -8.29 -20.11 25.72
CA TRP A 242 -8.72 -20.12 24.30
C TRP A 242 -7.56 -20.33 23.33
N ALA A 243 -6.34 -20.01 23.75
CA ALA A 243 -5.11 -20.14 22.97
C ALA A 243 -4.01 -20.84 23.81
N PRO A 244 -4.03 -22.18 23.90
CA PRO A 244 -3.17 -22.92 24.82
C PRO A 244 -1.71 -23.01 24.38
N GLY A 245 -1.39 -22.78 23.09
CA GLY A 245 -0.05 -22.86 22.54
C GLY A 245 0.88 -21.71 22.96
N PRO A 246 2.19 -21.77 22.64
CA PRO A 246 3.12 -20.66 22.87
C PRO A 246 2.59 -19.36 22.27
N VAL A 247 2.80 -18.20 22.91
CA VAL A 247 2.20 -16.94 22.45
C VAL A 247 2.56 -16.62 21.00
N GLY A 248 3.80 -16.88 20.58
CA GLY A 248 4.27 -16.64 19.21
C GLY A 248 3.73 -17.58 18.14
N ASP A 249 3.10 -18.70 18.52
CA ASP A 249 2.56 -19.69 17.59
C ASP A 249 1.32 -19.16 16.84
N MET A 250 1.24 -19.51 15.56
CA MET A 250 0.23 -19.03 14.63
C MET A 250 -1.00 -19.92 14.56
N THR A 251 -0.91 -21.15 15.07
CA THR A 251 -1.99 -22.14 14.99
C THR A 251 -2.76 -22.24 16.31
N THR A 252 -2.05 -22.45 17.42
CA THR A 252 -2.64 -22.68 18.75
C THR A 252 -2.31 -21.57 19.75
N GLY A 253 -1.42 -20.66 19.37
CA GLY A 253 -0.94 -19.55 20.18
C GLY A 253 -1.85 -18.32 20.20
N ALA A 254 -1.59 -17.44 21.17
CA ALA A 254 -2.33 -16.19 21.33
C ALA A 254 -2.16 -15.26 20.10
N ARG A 255 -0.99 -15.30 19.45
CA ARG A 255 -0.74 -14.59 18.20
C ARG A 255 -1.69 -15.06 17.09
N GLY A 256 -1.87 -16.37 16.90
CA GLY A 256 -2.86 -16.93 15.98
C GLY A 256 -4.30 -16.50 16.31
N TRP A 257 -4.65 -16.48 17.60
CA TRP A 257 -5.99 -16.08 18.04
C TRP A 257 -6.30 -14.62 17.72
N ILE A 258 -5.37 -13.68 17.98
CA ILE A 258 -5.60 -12.25 17.68
C ILE A 258 -5.62 -11.95 16.17
N LEU A 259 -5.01 -12.79 15.31
CA LEU A 259 -5.10 -12.63 13.85
C LEU A 259 -6.54 -12.69 13.35
N TRP A 260 -7.40 -13.50 13.97
CA TRP A 260 -8.82 -13.58 13.60
C TRP A 260 -9.56 -12.28 13.85
N VAL A 261 -9.29 -11.64 15.00
CA VAL A 261 -9.85 -10.32 15.34
C VAL A 261 -9.35 -9.27 14.34
N SER A 262 -8.05 -9.30 14.00
CA SER A 262 -7.45 -8.43 12.97
C SER A 262 -8.13 -8.60 11.61
N LEU A 263 -8.31 -9.85 11.15
CA LEU A 263 -8.97 -10.17 9.89
C LEU A 263 -10.39 -9.59 9.84
N ALA A 264 -11.16 -9.72 10.92
CA ALA A 264 -12.52 -9.17 11.01
C ALA A 264 -12.55 -7.64 10.91
N ILE A 265 -11.61 -6.94 11.57
CA ILE A 265 -11.44 -5.49 11.46
C ILE A 265 -11.12 -5.10 10.02
N MET A 266 -10.15 -5.77 9.39
CA MET A 266 -9.75 -5.46 8.00
C MET A 266 -10.89 -5.67 7.01
N CYS A 267 -11.63 -6.78 7.13
CA CYS A 267 -12.79 -7.06 6.28
C CYS A 267 -13.88 -5.98 6.46
N SER A 268 -14.22 -5.66 7.71
CA SER A 268 -15.28 -4.68 8.00
C SER A 268 -14.91 -3.28 7.52
N ASP A 269 -13.70 -2.80 7.86
CA ASP A 269 -13.21 -1.46 7.48
C ASP A 269 -13.12 -1.31 5.96
N SER A 270 -12.62 -2.34 5.26
CA SER A 270 -12.56 -2.34 3.79
C SER A 270 -13.95 -2.36 3.14
N LEU A 271 -14.89 -3.15 3.66
CA LEU A 271 -16.24 -3.20 3.12
C LEU A 271 -16.97 -1.87 3.34
N VAL A 272 -16.91 -1.32 4.55
CA VAL A 272 -17.60 -0.07 4.90
C VAL A 272 -16.98 1.13 4.20
N SER A 273 -15.66 1.20 4.04
CA SER A 273 -15.01 2.29 3.30
C SER A 273 -15.33 2.29 1.81
N LEU A 274 -15.66 1.13 1.23
CA LEU A 274 -16.09 1.02 -0.17
C LEU A 274 -17.58 1.34 -0.38
N VAL A 275 -18.44 1.19 0.63
CA VAL A 275 -19.89 1.45 0.52
C VAL A 275 -20.18 2.84 -0.08
N PRO A 276 -19.56 3.94 0.37
CA PRO A 276 -19.90 5.24 -0.18
C PRO A 276 -19.43 5.43 -1.62
N VAL A 277 -18.29 4.85 -2.01
CA VAL A 277 -17.81 4.87 -3.39
C VAL A 277 -18.79 4.13 -4.31
N VAL A 278 -19.24 2.94 -3.88
CA VAL A 278 -20.25 2.17 -4.62
C VAL A 278 -21.58 2.91 -4.67
N ALA A 279 -22.03 3.48 -3.54
CA ALA A 279 -23.29 4.19 -3.44
C ALA A 279 -23.34 5.41 -4.37
N GLU A 280 -22.25 6.16 -4.49
CA GLU A 280 -22.16 7.29 -5.44
C GLU A 280 -22.24 6.82 -6.89
N ILE A 281 -21.54 5.73 -7.25
CA ILE A 281 -21.60 5.16 -8.60
C ILE A 281 -23.02 4.67 -8.94
N VAL A 282 -23.68 4.00 -7.99
CA VAL A 282 -25.03 3.46 -8.17
C VAL A 282 -26.05 4.61 -8.20
N TYR A 283 -25.98 5.55 -7.26
CA TYR A 283 -26.89 6.70 -7.21
C TYR A 283 -26.81 7.52 -8.49
N ALA A 284 -25.60 7.82 -8.98
CA ALA A 284 -25.42 8.53 -10.24
C ALA A 284 -26.11 7.81 -11.41
N LYS A 285 -25.89 6.49 -11.56
CA LYS A 285 -26.52 5.70 -12.64
C LYS A 285 -28.03 5.55 -12.50
N VAL A 286 -28.52 5.33 -11.30
CA VAL A 286 -29.96 5.10 -11.01
C VAL A 286 -30.74 6.41 -11.10
N TYR A 287 -30.21 7.51 -10.55
CA TYR A 287 -30.80 8.84 -10.67
C TYR A 287 -30.92 9.25 -12.14
N LEU A 288 -29.86 9.08 -12.94
CA LEU A 288 -29.89 9.38 -14.38
C LEU A 288 -30.96 8.56 -15.13
N ARG A 289 -31.12 7.27 -14.79
CA ARG A 289 -32.17 6.42 -15.38
C ARG A 289 -33.59 6.77 -14.91
N LEU A 290 -33.77 7.11 -13.64
CA LEU A 290 -35.08 7.41 -13.03
C LEU A 290 -35.56 8.82 -13.33
N ALA A 291 -34.64 9.79 -13.49
CA ALA A 291 -34.97 11.17 -13.83
C ALA A 291 -35.59 11.31 -15.25
N GLY A 292 -35.81 10.21 -15.97
CA GLY A 292 -36.41 10.23 -17.30
C GLY A 292 -35.56 10.99 -18.33
N VAL A 293 -34.32 11.34 -17.95
CA VAL A 293 -33.27 11.75 -18.86
C VAL A 293 -32.86 10.49 -19.62
N ARG A 294 -33.74 10.04 -20.52
CA ARG A 294 -33.32 9.44 -21.78
C ARG A 294 -32.16 10.29 -22.24
N ALA A 295 -31.05 9.65 -22.54
CA ALA A 295 -29.86 10.30 -23.04
C ALA A 295 -30.24 11.32 -24.14
N ALA A 296 -30.42 12.58 -23.76
CA ALA A 296 -29.95 13.70 -24.55
C ALA A 296 -28.41 13.71 -24.58
N ALA A 297 -27.77 12.72 -23.94
CA ALA A 297 -26.37 12.39 -24.05
C ALA A 297 -26.03 11.42 -25.21
N ASP A 298 -27.02 10.90 -25.97
CA ASP A 298 -26.77 10.10 -27.19
C ASP A 298 -26.90 10.93 -28.49
N ASP A 299 -27.40 12.17 -28.43
CA ASP A 299 -27.50 13.10 -29.57
C ASP A 299 -26.59 14.35 -29.44
N ASP A 300 -25.82 14.48 -28.36
CA ASP A 300 -24.83 15.57 -28.13
C ASP A 300 -23.37 15.02 -28.06
N GLU A 301 -23.06 13.90 -28.72
CA GLU A 301 -21.68 13.41 -28.82
C GLU A 301 -20.79 14.26 -29.75
N ASP A 302 -21.37 15.14 -30.56
CA ASP A 302 -20.65 15.97 -31.54
C ASP A 302 -20.20 17.34 -31.00
N GLY A 303 -20.42 17.65 -29.71
CA GLY A 303 -20.26 19.01 -29.19
C GLY A 303 -19.60 19.21 -27.82
N LYS A 304 -19.28 18.15 -27.06
CA LYS A 304 -18.44 18.32 -25.86
C LYS A 304 -16.99 18.38 -26.30
N GLU A 305 -16.39 19.57 -26.25
CA GLU A 305 -14.93 19.69 -26.23
C GLU A 305 -14.40 18.71 -25.17
N SER A 306 -13.69 17.69 -25.63
CA SER A 306 -12.99 16.75 -24.77
C SER A 306 -12.08 17.57 -23.86
N LYS A 307 -12.20 17.41 -22.54
CA LYS A 307 -11.26 18.02 -21.57
C LYS A 307 -9.84 17.45 -21.67
N GLU A 308 -9.59 16.62 -22.68
CA GLU A 308 -8.28 16.06 -22.95
C GLU A 308 -7.41 17.13 -23.62
N ASP A 309 -6.50 17.68 -22.83
CA ASP A 309 -5.56 18.72 -23.29
C ASP A 309 -4.33 18.14 -24.02
N GLU A 310 -4.18 16.80 -24.02
CA GLU A 310 -3.05 16.11 -24.66
C GLU A 310 -3.36 15.71 -26.11
N PRO A 311 -2.44 15.94 -27.07
CA PRO A 311 -2.66 15.57 -28.46
C PRO A 311 -2.76 14.04 -28.64
N GLU A 312 -3.59 13.60 -29.59
CA GLU A 312 -3.89 12.18 -29.80
C GLU A 312 -2.65 11.29 -30.02
N GLU A 313 -1.57 11.84 -30.59
CA GLU A 313 -0.31 11.12 -30.83
C GLU A 313 0.41 10.68 -29.54
N ARG A 314 0.21 11.44 -28.46
CA ARG A 314 0.78 11.20 -27.13
C ARG A 314 -0.12 10.34 -26.24
N LEU A 315 -1.36 10.08 -26.65
CA LEU A 315 -2.27 9.18 -25.96
C LEU A 315 -1.95 7.72 -26.31
N VAL A 316 -2.35 6.80 -25.41
CA VAL A 316 -2.27 5.37 -25.69
C VAL A 316 -3.39 5.00 -26.67
N PRO A 317 -3.07 4.44 -27.85
CA PRO A 317 -4.10 4.10 -28.82
C PRO A 317 -5.12 3.09 -28.27
N THR A 318 -6.42 3.35 -28.46
CA THR A 318 -7.49 2.45 -27.98
C THR A 318 -7.34 1.02 -28.48
N ARG A 319 -6.79 0.83 -29.69
CA ARG A 319 -6.50 -0.51 -30.22
C ARG A 319 -5.49 -1.26 -29.35
N TRP A 320 -4.46 -0.59 -28.83
CA TRP A 320 -3.47 -1.21 -27.94
C TRP A 320 -4.10 -1.59 -26.60
N VAL A 321 -4.99 -0.74 -26.09
CA VAL A 321 -5.77 -1.01 -24.86
C VAL A 321 -6.62 -2.26 -25.04
N VAL A 322 -7.45 -2.33 -26.09
CA VAL A 322 -8.38 -3.46 -26.31
C VAL A 322 -7.61 -4.75 -26.54
N TRP A 323 -6.63 -4.77 -27.45
CA TRP A 323 -5.85 -5.97 -27.74
C TRP A 323 -4.96 -6.38 -26.58
N GLY A 324 -4.37 -5.43 -25.87
CA GLY A 324 -3.51 -5.71 -24.72
C GLY A 324 -4.30 -6.17 -23.50
N LEU A 325 -5.49 -5.62 -23.26
CA LEU A 325 -6.39 -6.10 -22.20
C LEU A 325 -6.89 -7.51 -22.51
N ALA A 326 -7.40 -7.76 -23.71
CA ALA A 326 -7.82 -9.10 -24.12
C ALA A 326 -6.64 -10.09 -24.09
N GLY A 327 -5.49 -9.69 -24.61
CA GLY A 327 -4.27 -10.50 -24.62
C GLY A 327 -3.74 -10.82 -23.22
N SER A 328 -3.72 -9.84 -22.30
CA SER A 328 -3.28 -10.05 -20.92
C SER A 328 -4.24 -10.94 -20.13
N ILE A 329 -5.56 -10.83 -20.33
CA ILE A 329 -6.55 -11.73 -19.71
C ILE A 329 -6.39 -13.16 -20.22
N VAL A 330 -6.24 -13.34 -21.55
CA VAL A 330 -6.06 -14.67 -22.14
C VAL A 330 -4.74 -15.28 -21.70
N LEU A 331 -3.64 -14.54 -21.82
CA LEU A 331 -2.33 -14.98 -21.38
C LEU A 331 -2.33 -15.30 -19.89
N GLY A 332 -2.89 -14.43 -19.07
CA GLY A 332 -3.00 -14.63 -17.63
C GLY A 332 -3.83 -15.86 -17.27
N THR A 333 -4.94 -16.09 -17.96
CA THR A 333 -5.77 -17.30 -17.77
C THR A 333 -5.00 -18.58 -18.11
N VAL A 334 -4.27 -18.58 -19.23
CA VAL A 334 -3.45 -19.73 -19.64
C VAL A 334 -2.30 -19.97 -18.67
N LEU A 335 -1.59 -18.92 -18.25
CA LEU A 335 -0.45 -19.03 -17.35
C LEU A 335 -0.87 -19.46 -15.94
N VAL A 336 -1.94 -18.90 -15.37
CA VAL A 336 -2.48 -19.34 -14.09
C VAL A 336 -2.92 -20.80 -14.16
N TRP A 337 -3.57 -21.22 -15.25
CA TRP A 337 -3.92 -22.63 -15.45
C TRP A 337 -2.68 -23.52 -15.61
N ALA A 338 -1.63 -23.07 -16.29
CA ALA A 338 -0.39 -23.81 -16.40
C ALA A 338 0.36 -23.94 -15.06
N VAL A 339 0.24 -22.95 -14.18
CA VAL A 339 0.93 -22.94 -12.87
C VAL A 339 0.14 -23.68 -11.79
N PHE A 340 -1.19 -23.56 -11.79
CA PHE A 340 -2.07 -24.03 -10.71
C PHE A 340 -3.19 -24.98 -11.18
N GLY A 341 -3.17 -25.42 -12.43
CA GLY A 341 -4.21 -26.28 -13.00
C GLY A 341 -4.31 -27.64 -12.31
N ASP A 342 -3.17 -28.19 -11.90
CA ASP A 342 -3.10 -29.45 -11.15
C ASP A 342 -3.69 -29.32 -9.74
N GLU A 343 -3.67 -28.10 -9.17
CA GLU A 343 -4.27 -27.75 -7.87
C GLU A 343 -5.79 -27.46 -7.96
N GLY A 344 -6.42 -27.82 -9.08
CA GLY A 344 -7.87 -27.73 -9.28
C GLY A 344 -8.37 -26.36 -9.73
N ILE A 345 -7.49 -25.42 -10.12
CA ILE A 345 -7.92 -24.16 -10.73
C ILE A 345 -8.44 -24.42 -12.15
N LYS A 346 -9.69 -24.00 -12.37
CA LYS A 346 -10.33 -24.12 -13.69
C LYS A 346 -10.12 -22.82 -14.48
N PRO A 347 -9.79 -22.87 -15.79
CA PRO A 347 -9.53 -21.67 -16.59
C PRO A 347 -10.68 -20.65 -16.58
N TRP A 348 -11.93 -21.12 -16.59
CA TRP A 348 -13.10 -20.23 -16.53
C TRP A 348 -13.16 -19.43 -15.22
N ALA A 349 -12.69 -20.01 -14.11
CA ALA A 349 -12.69 -19.36 -12.80
C ALA A 349 -11.64 -18.24 -12.78
N THR A 350 -10.48 -18.47 -13.37
CA THR A 350 -9.46 -17.42 -13.57
C THR A 350 -9.97 -16.29 -14.46
N LEU A 351 -10.67 -16.61 -15.56
CA LEU A 351 -11.28 -15.60 -16.43
C LEU A 351 -12.28 -14.72 -15.66
N VAL A 352 -13.16 -15.35 -14.86
CA VAL A 352 -14.07 -14.63 -13.97
C VAL A 352 -13.30 -13.78 -12.95
N GLY A 353 -12.17 -14.28 -12.47
CA GLY A 353 -11.27 -13.56 -11.56
C GLY A 353 -10.70 -12.28 -12.17
N PHE A 354 -10.25 -12.32 -13.42
CA PHE A 354 -9.81 -11.12 -14.15
C PHE A 354 -10.94 -10.12 -14.37
N ILE A 355 -12.14 -10.60 -14.74
CA ILE A 355 -13.32 -9.72 -14.91
C ILE A 355 -13.65 -9.02 -13.59
N MET A 356 -13.71 -9.78 -12.49
CA MET A 356 -13.94 -9.23 -11.16
C MET A 356 -12.83 -8.27 -10.75
N GLY A 357 -11.56 -8.64 -10.97
CA GLY A 357 -10.40 -7.79 -10.70
C GLY A 357 -10.48 -6.46 -11.44
N GLY A 358 -10.96 -6.44 -12.68
CA GLY A 358 -11.18 -5.21 -13.45
C GLY A 358 -12.24 -4.30 -12.83
N LEU A 359 -13.37 -4.89 -12.43
CA LEU A 359 -14.44 -4.14 -11.73
C LEU A 359 -13.94 -3.56 -10.41
N LEU A 360 -13.21 -4.36 -9.63
CA LEU A 360 -12.63 -3.94 -8.34
C LEU A 360 -11.52 -2.90 -8.52
N SER A 361 -10.76 -2.96 -9.61
CA SER A 361 -9.73 -1.97 -9.94
C SER A 361 -10.33 -0.59 -10.19
N VAL A 362 -11.50 -0.50 -10.85
CA VAL A 362 -12.21 0.78 -11.03
C VAL A 362 -12.55 1.40 -9.67
N LEU A 363 -13.01 0.56 -8.73
CA LEU A 363 -13.38 0.98 -7.38
C LEU A 363 -12.14 1.41 -6.57
N GLY A 364 -11.06 0.63 -6.65
CA GLY A 364 -9.78 0.90 -5.99
C GLY A 364 -9.13 2.20 -6.50
N VAL A 365 -9.10 2.41 -7.82
CA VAL A 365 -8.53 3.64 -8.42
C VAL A 365 -9.30 4.89 -8.01
N ARG A 366 -10.64 4.82 -7.92
CA ARG A 366 -11.44 5.96 -7.44
C ARG A 366 -11.17 6.26 -5.98
N ALA A 367 -11.18 5.23 -5.13
CA ALA A 367 -10.85 5.38 -3.72
C ALA A 367 -9.44 5.97 -3.55
N LEU A 368 -8.47 5.49 -4.33
CA LEU A 368 -7.10 6.03 -4.38
C LEU A 368 -7.08 7.50 -4.82
N GLY A 369 -7.81 7.86 -5.86
CA GLY A 369 -7.88 9.23 -6.36
C GLY A 369 -8.50 10.23 -5.37
N GLU A 370 -9.42 9.77 -4.52
CA GLU A 370 -10.10 10.60 -3.51
C GLU A 370 -9.37 10.61 -2.16
N THR A 371 -8.75 9.51 -1.76
CA THR A 371 -8.27 9.31 -0.38
C THR A 371 -6.78 8.99 -0.25
N ASP A 372 -6.07 8.89 -1.37
CA ASP A 372 -4.68 8.43 -1.47
C ASP A 372 -4.44 7.00 -0.94
N LEU A 373 -5.51 6.25 -0.67
CA LEU A 373 -5.45 4.88 -0.19
C LEU A 373 -6.06 3.94 -1.22
N ASN A 374 -5.24 3.00 -1.71
CA ASN A 374 -5.70 1.90 -2.54
C ASN A 374 -6.06 0.72 -1.62
N PRO A 375 -7.35 0.37 -1.44
CA PRO A 375 -7.75 -0.68 -0.50
C PRO A 375 -7.53 -2.10 -1.06
N VAL A 376 -6.35 -2.36 -1.65
CA VAL A 376 -6.04 -3.60 -2.40
C VAL A 376 -6.25 -4.86 -1.58
N SER A 377 -5.84 -4.83 -0.32
CA SER A 377 -6.03 -5.95 0.61
C SER A 377 -7.51 -6.23 0.89
N GLY A 378 -8.35 -5.20 0.85
CA GLY A 378 -9.80 -5.31 0.99
C GLY A 378 -10.46 -5.85 -0.27
N LEU A 379 -10.04 -5.35 -1.45
CA LEU A 379 -10.52 -5.82 -2.75
C LEU A 379 -10.20 -7.30 -2.96
N GLY A 380 -9.00 -7.74 -2.57
CA GLY A 380 -8.62 -9.15 -2.56
C GLY A 380 -9.56 -10.03 -1.71
N LYS A 381 -9.93 -9.56 -0.52
CA LYS A 381 -10.87 -10.28 0.38
C LYS A 381 -12.29 -10.33 -0.17
N ILE A 382 -12.75 -9.27 -0.85
CA ILE A 382 -14.04 -9.27 -1.54
C ILE A 382 -14.04 -10.34 -2.64
N SER A 383 -12.95 -10.45 -3.40
CA SER A 383 -12.77 -11.53 -4.37
C SER A 383 -12.77 -12.91 -3.69
N GLN A 384 -12.10 -13.10 -2.55
CA GLN A 384 -12.16 -14.35 -1.77
C GLN A 384 -13.61 -14.70 -1.35
N LEU A 385 -14.41 -13.74 -0.88
CA LEU A 385 -15.81 -13.98 -0.54
C LEU A 385 -16.64 -14.44 -1.75
N PHE A 386 -16.42 -13.82 -2.91
CA PHE A 386 -17.10 -14.18 -4.14
C PHE A 386 -16.71 -15.59 -4.64
N PHE A 387 -15.43 -15.92 -4.59
CA PHE A 387 -14.93 -17.23 -5.03
C PHE A 387 -15.27 -18.36 -4.08
N ALA A 388 -15.50 -18.09 -2.79
CA ALA A 388 -16.06 -19.06 -1.87
C ALA A 388 -17.47 -19.53 -2.30
N TRP A 389 -18.25 -18.67 -2.98
CA TRP A 389 -19.57 -19.03 -3.48
C TRP A 389 -19.51 -19.76 -4.84
N ILE A 390 -18.61 -19.35 -5.73
CA ILE A 390 -18.51 -19.89 -7.09
C ILE A 390 -17.72 -21.21 -7.15
N GLN A 391 -16.66 -21.34 -6.36
CA GLN A 391 -15.88 -22.56 -6.23
C GLN A 391 -15.79 -22.97 -4.74
N PRO A 392 -16.92 -23.41 -4.15
CA PRO A 392 -16.94 -23.78 -2.74
C PRO A 392 -15.95 -24.92 -2.47
N GLY A 393 -15.17 -24.75 -1.41
CA GLY A 393 -14.19 -25.73 -0.97
C GLY A 393 -12.81 -25.69 -1.62
N ASN A 394 -12.62 -24.96 -2.72
CA ASN A 394 -11.31 -24.84 -3.34
C ASN A 394 -10.51 -23.66 -2.74
N ILE A 395 -9.66 -23.95 -1.75
CA ILE A 395 -8.81 -22.96 -1.07
C ILE A 395 -7.82 -22.30 -2.04
N VAL A 396 -7.17 -23.08 -2.91
CA VAL A 396 -6.15 -22.57 -3.83
C VAL A 396 -6.78 -21.59 -4.82
N ALA A 397 -7.91 -21.96 -5.44
CA ALA A 397 -8.65 -21.07 -6.33
C ALA A 397 -9.14 -19.80 -5.63
N ASN A 398 -9.55 -19.91 -4.35
CA ASN A 398 -9.96 -18.76 -3.55
C ASN A 398 -8.81 -17.75 -3.36
N ILE A 399 -7.64 -18.23 -2.93
CA ILE A 399 -6.45 -17.41 -2.70
C ILE A 399 -5.95 -16.79 -4.02
N ILE A 400 -5.85 -17.58 -5.08
CA ILE A 400 -5.38 -17.11 -6.40
C ILE A 400 -6.32 -16.07 -7.01
N ALA A 401 -7.63 -16.27 -6.93
CA ALA A 401 -8.59 -15.30 -7.45
C ALA A 401 -8.56 -13.97 -6.67
N GLY A 402 -8.35 -14.04 -5.36
CA GLY A 402 -8.10 -12.85 -4.57
C GLY A 402 -6.80 -12.14 -4.96
N GLY A 403 -5.73 -12.91 -5.24
CA GLY A 403 -4.47 -12.37 -5.70
C GLY A 403 -4.51 -11.72 -7.09
N VAL A 404 -5.26 -12.28 -8.03
CA VAL A 404 -5.49 -11.65 -9.35
C VAL A 404 -6.21 -10.30 -9.19
N ALA A 405 -7.22 -10.23 -8.31
CA ALA A 405 -7.94 -8.99 -8.04
C ALA A 405 -7.06 -7.93 -7.35
N GLU A 406 -6.27 -8.34 -6.37
CA GLU A 406 -5.31 -7.47 -5.67
C GLU A 406 -4.27 -6.92 -6.66
N ALA A 407 -3.67 -7.79 -7.48
CA ALA A 407 -2.65 -7.40 -8.46
C ALA A 407 -3.18 -6.40 -9.49
N GLY A 408 -4.38 -6.66 -10.02
CA GLY A 408 -5.03 -5.76 -10.98
C GLY A 408 -5.28 -4.37 -10.40
N ALA A 409 -5.83 -4.32 -9.19
CA ALA A 409 -6.13 -3.06 -8.50
C ALA A 409 -4.87 -2.30 -8.08
N GLN A 410 -3.82 -3.00 -7.66
CA GLN A 410 -2.53 -2.40 -7.32
C GLN A 410 -1.87 -1.78 -8.56
N GLN A 411 -1.74 -2.53 -9.65
CA GLN A 411 -1.09 -2.05 -10.87
C GLN A 411 -1.85 -0.88 -11.54
N ALA A 412 -3.19 -0.97 -11.56
CA ALA A 412 -4.01 0.12 -12.06
C ALA A 412 -3.87 1.36 -11.16
N GLY A 413 -3.85 1.19 -9.85
CA GLY A 413 -3.68 2.28 -8.88
C GLY A 413 -2.33 2.98 -8.99
N ASP A 414 -1.24 2.22 -8.98
CA ASP A 414 0.13 2.75 -9.08
C ASP A 414 0.30 3.58 -10.36
N LEU A 415 -0.12 3.04 -11.51
CA LEU A 415 -0.03 3.78 -12.77
C LEU A 415 -0.98 5.01 -12.82
N MET A 416 -2.09 5.03 -12.07
CA MET A 416 -2.94 6.23 -11.99
C MET A 416 -2.28 7.36 -11.21
N GLN A 417 -1.55 7.05 -10.14
CA GLN A 417 -0.75 8.05 -9.41
C GLN A 417 0.33 8.64 -10.35
N ASP A 418 1.02 7.76 -11.07
CA ASP A 418 2.05 8.18 -12.03
C ASP A 418 1.45 9.02 -13.16
N LEU A 419 0.33 8.59 -13.76
CA LEU A 419 -0.34 9.34 -14.82
C LEU A 419 -0.89 10.69 -14.33
N LYS A 420 -1.24 10.81 -13.03
CA LYS A 420 -1.55 12.11 -12.43
C LYS A 420 -0.30 12.99 -12.41
N THR A 421 0.82 12.48 -11.88
CA THR A 421 2.10 13.20 -11.88
C THR A 421 2.45 13.67 -13.30
N GLY A 422 2.35 12.79 -14.29
CA GLY A 422 2.63 13.13 -15.67
C GLY A 422 1.66 14.14 -16.26
N HIS A 423 0.37 14.06 -15.94
CA HIS A 423 -0.61 15.06 -16.38
C HIS A 423 -0.25 16.47 -15.87
N LEU A 424 0.18 16.60 -14.62
CA LEU A 424 0.60 17.89 -14.04
C LEU A 424 1.88 18.44 -14.67
N ILE A 425 2.83 17.55 -15.01
CA ILE A 425 4.12 17.90 -15.63
C ILE A 425 4.04 17.96 -17.17
N ARG A 426 2.86 17.70 -17.75
CA ARG A 426 2.63 17.54 -19.20
C ARG A 426 3.60 16.52 -19.81
N ALA A 427 3.81 15.40 -19.12
CA ALA A 427 4.50 14.22 -19.63
C ALA A 427 3.55 13.37 -20.47
N SER A 428 4.08 12.71 -21.49
CA SER A 428 3.28 11.89 -22.42
C SER A 428 2.70 10.65 -21.71
N PRO A 429 1.36 10.48 -21.67
CA PRO A 429 0.73 9.29 -21.10
C PRO A 429 1.20 8.00 -21.78
N ARG A 430 1.45 8.05 -23.10
CA ARG A 430 2.00 6.92 -23.85
C ARG A 430 3.43 6.58 -23.44
N ALA A 431 4.26 7.56 -23.14
CA ALA A 431 5.62 7.30 -22.66
C ALA A 431 5.62 6.66 -21.27
N GLN A 432 4.76 7.13 -20.36
CA GLN A 432 4.57 6.52 -19.05
C GLN A 432 4.01 5.11 -19.15
N PHE A 433 3.06 4.87 -20.05
CA PHE A 433 2.54 3.53 -20.33
C PHE A 433 3.66 2.57 -20.75
N PHE A 434 4.59 2.99 -21.62
CA PHE A 434 5.77 2.21 -21.94
C PHE A 434 6.72 2.03 -20.75
N GLY A 435 6.92 3.07 -19.95
CA GLY A 435 7.71 3.00 -18.71
C GLY A 435 7.17 1.93 -17.75
N GLN A 436 5.85 1.89 -17.55
CA GLN A 436 5.18 0.86 -16.74
C GLN A 436 5.41 -0.53 -17.32
N LEU A 437 5.25 -0.71 -18.64
CA LEU A 437 5.46 -2.02 -19.28
C LEU A 437 6.91 -2.50 -19.13
N ILE A 438 7.89 -1.62 -19.34
CA ILE A 438 9.32 -1.94 -19.20
C ILE A 438 9.66 -2.31 -17.75
N GLY A 439 9.24 -1.47 -16.80
CA GLY A 439 9.49 -1.72 -15.39
C GLY A 439 8.80 -2.99 -14.89
N SER A 440 7.56 -3.25 -15.32
CA SER A 440 6.83 -4.48 -15.00
C SER A 440 7.52 -5.72 -15.56
N CYS A 441 7.98 -5.67 -16.82
CA CYS A 441 8.74 -6.76 -17.44
C CYS A 441 10.02 -7.08 -16.69
N LEU A 442 10.81 -6.05 -16.34
CA LEU A 442 12.04 -6.21 -15.57
C LEU A 442 11.74 -6.79 -14.17
N SER A 443 10.67 -6.29 -13.53
CA SER A 443 10.31 -6.69 -12.19
C SER A 443 9.96 -8.16 -12.06
N ILE A 444 9.33 -8.76 -13.08
CA ILE A 444 9.02 -10.20 -13.08
C ILE A 444 10.27 -11.02 -12.79
N VAL A 445 11.40 -10.70 -13.45
CA VAL A 445 12.67 -11.41 -13.28
C VAL A 445 13.31 -11.05 -11.94
N VAL A 446 13.39 -9.75 -11.62
CA VAL A 446 14.07 -9.26 -10.41
C VAL A 446 13.37 -9.78 -9.15
N THR A 447 12.05 -9.62 -9.06
CA THR A 447 11.24 -10.03 -7.91
C THR A 447 11.27 -11.54 -7.71
N THR A 448 11.04 -12.30 -8.79
CA THR A 448 11.05 -13.78 -8.70
C THR A 448 12.41 -14.31 -8.27
N THR A 449 13.49 -13.72 -8.80
CA THR A 449 14.85 -14.10 -8.42
C THR A 449 15.15 -13.73 -6.97
N ALA A 450 14.85 -12.51 -6.55
CA ALA A 450 15.02 -12.06 -5.17
C ALA A 450 14.27 -12.98 -4.20
N TYR A 451 12.98 -13.23 -4.45
CA TYR A 451 12.17 -14.10 -3.60
C TYR A 451 12.73 -15.53 -3.51
N THR A 452 13.15 -16.10 -4.64
CA THR A 452 13.76 -17.44 -4.67
C THR A 452 15.07 -17.49 -3.86
N LEU A 453 15.90 -16.44 -3.93
CA LEU A 453 17.12 -16.34 -3.12
C LEU A 453 16.79 -16.23 -1.63
N TYR A 454 15.78 -15.44 -1.27
CA TYR A 454 15.30 -15.34 0.11
C TYR A 454 14.79 -16.69 0.64
N GLN A 455 13.96 -17.42 -0.11
CA GLN A 455 13.47 -18.74 0.29
C GLN A 455 14.58 -19.80 0.42
N ARG A 456 15.69 -19.65 -0.32
CA ARG A 456 16.86 -20.55 -0.17
C ARG A 456 17.70 -20.24 1.07
N ALA A 457 17.76 -18.97 1.47
CA ALA A 457 18.58 -18.53 2.60
C ALA A 457 17.82 -18.51 3.94
N TYR A 458 16.49 -18.38 3.88
CA TYR A 458 15.60 -18.22 5.03
C TYR A 458 14.33 -19.06 4.86
N GLU A 459 13.83 -19.57 5.99
CA GLU A 459 12.50 -20.16 6.06
C GLU A 459 11.44 -19.03 6.04
N ILE A 460 10.50 -19.13 5.09
CA ILE A 460 9.41 -18.16 4.92
C ILE A 460 8.09 -18.94 4.79
N PRO A 461 7.14 -18.77 5.72
CA PRO A 461 7.23 -17.94 6.93
C PRO A 461 8.12 -18.55 8.02
N GLY A 462 8.89 -17.71 8.74
CA GLY A 462 9.78 -18.15 9.81
C GLY A 462 10.11 -17.04 10.83
N PRO A 463 10.98 -17.28 11.82
CA PRO A 463 11.29 -16.31 12.88
C PRO A 463 11.87 -14.99 12.35
N SER A 464 12.68 -15.04 11.28
CA SER A 464 13.24 -13.85 10.63
C SER A 464 12.25 -13.17 9.68
N PHE A 465 11.42 -13.95 9.00
CA PHE A 465 10.43 -13.48 8.02
C PHE A 465 9.05 -14.06 8.32
N PRO A 466 8.30 -13.47 9.27
CA PRO A 466 7.07 -14.07 9.78
C PRO A 466 5.89 -14.08 8.79
N ALA A 467 5.95 -13.30 7.70
CA ALA A 467 4.92 -13.18 6.67
C ALA A 467 3.46 -13.23 7.20
N PRO A 468 3.06 -12.36 8.16
CA PRO A 468 1.77 -12.45 8.84
C PRO A 468 0.57 -12.30 7.88
N THR A 469 0.74 -11.56 6.80
CA THR A 469 -0.23 -11.41 5.71
C THR A 469 -0.62 -12.76 5.07
N ALA A 470 0.31 -13.71 4.99
CA ALA A 470 0.04 -15.03 4.46
C ALA A 470 -1.01 -15.80 5.28
N TYR A 471 -0.92 -15.69 6.61
CA TYR A 471 -1.88 -16.28 7.52
C TYR A 471 -3.27 -15.64 7.42
N VAL A 472 -3.34 -14.33 7.12
CA VAL A 472 -4.62 -13.64 6.88
C VAL A 472 -5.28 -14.15 5.60
N TRP A 473 -4.51 -14.31 4.53
CA TRP A 473 -4.97 -14.84 3.24
C TRP A 473 -5.51 -16.27 3.36
N LEU A 474 -4.69 -17.17 3.94
CA LEU A 474 -5.06 -18.57 4.15
C LEU A 474 -6.18 -18.72 5.19
N GLY A 475 -6.14 -17.94 6.26
CA GLY A 475 -7.14 -17.94 7.32
C GLY A 475 -8.53 -17.59 6.79
N LEU A 476 -8.65 -16.56 5.94
CA LEU A 476 -9.93 -16.24 5.31
C LEU A 476 -10.40 -17.35 4.38
N ALA A 477 -9.52 -17.94 3.57
CA ALA A 477 -9.88 -19.04 2.67
C ALA A 477 -10.38 -20.28 3.43
N ARG A 478 -9.71 -20.66 4.52
CA ARG A 478 -10.13 -21.75 5.43
C ARG A 478 -11.47 -21.45 6.12
N LEU A 479 -11.64 -20.22 6.61
CA LEU A 479 -12.89 -19.78 7.25
C LEU A 479 -14.08 -19.90 6.30
N LEU A 480 -13.89 -19.50 5.03
CA LEU A 480 -14.95 -19.57 4.02
C LEU A 480 -15.25 -20.99 3.53
N ARG A 481 -14.35 -21.93 3.77
CA ARG A 481 -14.56 -23.35 3.47
C ARG A 481 -15.28 -24.08 4.60
N ASP A 482 -14.70 -24.08 5.80
CA ASP A 482 -15.13 -24.97 6.90
C ASP A 482 -15.89 -24.24 8.02
N GLY A 483 -15.79 -22.91 8.09
CA GLY A 483 -16.39 -22.13 9.18
C GLY A 483 -15.71 -22.29 10.55
N GLU A 484 -14.58 -22.99 10.62
CA GLU A 484 -13.88 -23.23 11.88
C GLU A 484 -13.19 -21.98 12.41
N LEU A 485 -13.41 -21.72 13.70
CA LEU A 485 -12.83 -20.58 14.41
C LEU A 485 -12.33 -21.02 15.80
N PRO A 486 -11.20 -20.48 16.28
CA PRO A 486 -10.75 -20.70 17.65
C PRO A 486 -11.82 -20.31 18.67
N GLU A 487 -11.78 -20.91 19.84
CA GLU A 487 -12.78 -20.67 20.88
C GLU A 487 -12.91 -19.17 21.21
N LYS A 488 -14.15 -18.70 21.34
CA LYS A 488 -14.53 -17.29 21.60
C LYS A 488 -14.04 -16.23 20.59
N SER A 489 -13.23 -16.60 19.59
CA SER A 489 -12.73 -15.63 18.60
C SER A 489 -13.87 -15.00 17.80
N SER A 490 -14.91 -15.76 17.44
CA SER A 490 -16.07 -15.26 16.68
C SER A 490 -16.81 -14.10 17.35
N ALA A 491 -16.94 -14.12 18.68
CA ALA A 491 -17.58 -13.04 19.43
C ALA A 491 -16.74 -11.75 19.38
N PHE A 492 -15.42 -11.87 19.54
CA PHE A 492 -14.50 -10.73 19.43
C PHE A 492 -14.40 -10.22 17.99
N MET A 493 -14.36 -11.12 17.01
CA MET A 493 -14.43 -10.76 15.59
C MET A 493 -15.67 -9.92 15.29
N LEU A 494 -16.85 -10.36 15.71
CA LEU A 494 -18.09 -9.61 15.50
C LEU A 494 -18.08 -8.26 16.23
N ALA A 495 -17.66 -8.24 17.50
CA ALA A 495 -17.60 -7.01 18.29
C ALA A 495 -16.66 -5.97 17.66
N PHE A 496 -15.45 -6.38 17.27
CA PHE A 496 -14.48 -5.49 16.64
C PHE A 496 -14.86 -5.14 15.20
N ALA A 497 -15.46 -6.04 14.44
CA ALA A 497 -15.99 -5.74 13.11
C ALA A 497 -17.09 -4.67 13.17
N LEU A 498 -18.02 -4.76 14.11
CA LEU A 498 -19.07 -3.75 14.30
C LEU A 498 -18.49 -2.42 14.79
N LEU A 499 -17.56 -2.46 15.75
CA LEU A 499 -16.89 -1.27 16.26
C LEU A 499 -16.14 -0.53 15.14
N PHE A 500 -15.28 -1.23 14.41
CA PHE A 500 -14.49 -0.62 13.34
C PHE A 500 -15.29 -0.34 12.08
N GLY A 501 -16.36 -1.10 11.80
CA GLY A 501 -17.34 -0.73 10.78
C GLY A 501 -18.03 0.59 11.14
N GLY A 502 -18.41 0.78 12.41
CA GLY A 502 -18.93 2.06 12.90
C GLY A 502 -17.91 3.20 12.83
N ILE A 503 -16.65 2.96 13.22
CA ILE A 503 -15.57 3.94 13.10
C ILE A 503 -15.30 4.28 11.64
N ALA A 504 -15.28 3.31 10.73
CA ALA A 504 -15.07 3.52 9.30
C ALA A 504 -16.22 4.34 8.70
N ALA A 505 -17.47 4.03 9.05
CA ALA A 505 -18.64 4.80 8.63
C ALA A 505 -18.59 6.23 9.17
N PHE A 506 -18.26 6.40 10.45
CA PHE A 506 -18.09 7.71 11.08
C PHE A 506 -16.95 8.50 10.45
N LYS A 507 -15.80 7.85 10.19
CA LYS A 507 -14.67 8.45 9.49
C LYS A 507 -15.11 8.90 8.09
N ALA A 508 -15.69 8.02 7.29
CA ALA A 508 -16.21 8.37 5.96
C ALA A 508 -17.21 9.54 5.99
N TYR A 509 -18.06 9.62 7.01
CA TYR A 509 -18.99 10.74 7.21
C TYR A 509 -18.28 12.04 7.61
N THR A 510 -17.36 11.99 8.58
CA THR A 510 -16.61 13.18 9.04
C THR A 510 -15.63 13.71 8.00
N THR A 511 -15.00 12.82 7.21
CA THR A 511 -14.16 13.18 6.07
C THR A 511 -15.01 13.87 5.00
N ARG A 512 -16.25 13.40 4.73
CA ARG A 512 -17.21 14.12 3.86
C ARG A 512 -17.56 15.50 4.39
N SER A 513 -17.76 15.59 5.70
CA SER A 513 -18.15 16.83 6.38
C SER A 513 -16.97 17.80 6.63
N ALA A 514 -15.77 17.50 6.12
CA ALA A 514 -14.54 18.28 6.32
C ALA A 514 -14.23 18.60 7.79
N TRP A 515 -14.46 17.66 8.70
CA TRP A 515 -14.24 17.89 10.12
C TRP A 515 -12.72 17.94 10.43
N PRO A 516 -12.19 19.00 11.08
CA PRO A 516 -10.74 19.21 11.26
C PRO A 516 -10.05 18.13 12.10
N HIS A 517 -10.80 17.36 12.89
CA HIS A 517 -10.27 16.28 13.70
C HIS A 517 -10.42 14.90 13.07
N ALA A 518 -10.93 14.79 11.83
CA ALA A 518 -11.09 13.52 11.13
C ALA A 518 -9.76 12.75 10.99
N LYS A 519 -8.63 13.47 10.87
CA LYS A 519 -7.28 12.87 10.82
C LYS A 519 -6.88 12.07 12.05
N TRP A 520 -7.49 12.36 13.21
CA TRP A 520 -7.24 11.66 14.47
C TRP A 520 -8.13 10.44 14.67
N ILE A 521 -9.14 10.24 13.81
CA ILE A 521 -9.99 9.06 13.86
C ILE A 521 -9.17 7.85 13.42
N PRO A 522 -9.04 6.80 14.25
CA PRO A 522 -8.23 5.64 13.93
C PRO A 522 -8.58 5.03 12.58
N SER A 523 -7.56 4.70 11.79
CA SER A 523 -7.73 3.86 10.59
C SER A 523 -7.89 2.40 11.03
N GLY A 524 -8.99 1.74 10.63
CA GLY A 524 -9.22 0.34 10.96
C GLY A 524 -8.16 -0.57 10.37
N VAL A 525 -7.76 -0.35 9.11
CA VAL A 525 -6.62 -1.08 8.50
C VAL A 525 -5.34 -0.91 9.31
N ALA A 526 -4.96 0.34 9.65
CA ALA A 526 -3.73 0.59 10.39
C ALA A 526 -3.75 -0.08 11.78
N PHE A 527 -4.89 0.04 12.48
CA PHE A 527 -5.11 -0.62 13.78
C PHE A 527 -5.01 -2.14 13.66
N ALA A 528 -5.63 -2.74 12.64
CA ALA A 528 -5.56 -4.18 12.41
C ALA A 528 -4.14 -4.66 12.07
N ILE A 529 -3.36 -3.89 11.30
CA ILE A 529 -1.93 -4.17 11.06
C ILE A 529 -1.15 -4.22 12.37
N GLY A 530 -1.54 -3.43 13.38
CA GLY A 530 -0.97 -3.48 14.72
C GLY A 530 -1.11 -4.85 15.41
N PHE A 531 -2.14 -5.62 15.09
CA PHE A 531 -2.31 -7.00 15.59
C PHE A 531 -1.41 -7.98 14.83
N LEU A 532 -1.20 -7.74 13.53
CA LEU A 532 -0.35 -8.59 12.67
C LEU A 532 1.14 -8.44 13.02
N ASN A 533 1.55 -7.19 13.27
CA ASN A 533 2.93 -6.85 13.58
C ASN A 533 3.22 -7.07 15.06
N THR A 534 4.34 -7.71 15.35
CA THR A 534 4.85 -7.83 16.73
C THR A 534 5.19 -6.45 17.30
N PRO A 535 5.21 -6.30 18.63
CA PRO A 535 5.56 -5.04 19.28
C PRO A 535 6.89 -4.42 18.81
N SER A 536 7.86 -5.27 18.45
CA SER A 536 9.17 -4.88 17.93
C SER A 536 9.11 -3.90 16.77
N PHE A 537 8.28 -4.19 15.77
CA PHE A 537 8.23 -3.41 14.53
C PHE A 537 7.27 -2.23 14.64
N SER A 538 6.22 -2.36 15.45
CA SER A 538 5.21 -1.32 15.63
C SER A 538 5.77 -0.12 16.41
N LEU A 539 6.57 -0.38 17.45
CA LEU A 539 7.20 0.68 18.25
C LEU A 539 8.23 1.49 17.46
N ALA A 540 9.06 0.85 16.63
CA ALA A 540 10.01 1.56 15.77
C ALA A 540 9.31 2.51 14.79
N ARG A 541 8.18 2.08 14.20
CA ARG A 541 7.36 2.95 13.36
C ARG A 541 6.72 4.10 14.14
N LEU A 542 6.30 3.87 15.40
CA LEU A 542 5.81 4.97 16.25
C LEU A 542 6.87 6.03 16.50
N ILE A 543 8.11 5.62 16.76
CA ILE A 543 9.23 6.54 16.93
C ILE A 543 9.38 7.40 15.68
N GLY A 544 9.31 6.80 14.49
CA GLY A 544 9.29 7.54 13.22
C GLY A 544 8.16 8.57 13.13
N GLY A 545 6.92 8.16 13.41
CA GLY A 545 5.78 9.09 13.42
C GLY A 545 5.89 10.19 14.48
N LEU A 546 6.44 9.88 15.65
CA LEU A 546 6.71 10.88 16.69
C LEU A 546 7.79 11.88 16.25
N VAL A 547 8.84 11.40 15.58
CA VAL A 547 9.87 12.26 14.99
C VAL A 547 9.24 13.19 13.97
N GLU A 548 8.41 12.68 13.07
CA GLU A 548 7.64 13.47 12.10
C GLU A 548 6.80 14.55 12.79
N HIS A 549 5.97 14.17 13.77
CA HIS A 549 5.10 15.10 14.48
C HIS A 549 5.86 16.19 15.25
N VAL A 550 6.96 15.82 15.91
CA VAL A 550 7.79 16.77 16.67
C VAL A 550 8.57 17.68 15.72
N TYR A 551 9.10 17.13 14.63
CA TYR A 551 9.85 17.88 13.64
C TYR A 551 8.98 18.97 13.01
N TYR A 552 7.78 18.61 12.54
CA TYR A 552 6.85 19.58 11.96
C TYR A 552 6.32 20.61 12.97
N ARG A 553 6.16 20.24 14.24
CA ARG A 553 5.81 21.21 15.30
C ARG A 553 6.91 22.22 15.61
N ARG A 554 8.18 21.89 15.36
CA ARG A 554 9.34 22.73 15.71
C ARG A 554 9.87 23.54 14.54
N VAL A 555 10.01 22.91 13.38
CA VAL A 555 10.61 23.50 12.19
C VAL A 555 9.55 24.19 11.33
N GLY A 556 8.28 23.78 11.45
CA GLY A 556 7.23 24.18 10.54
C GLY A 556 7.16 23.20 9.36
N ARG A 557 5.95 22.99 8.82
CA ARG A 557 5.74 22.12 7.66
C ARG A 557 6.34 22.69 6.37
N GLU A 558 6.41 24.01 6.26
CA GLU A 558 6.78 24.72 5.03
C GLU A 558 8.29 24.73 4.73
N SER A 559 9.16 24.66 5.74
CA SER A 559 10.62 24.79 5.59
C SER A 559 11.39 23.46 5.67
N GLY A 560 10.82 22.41 6.30
CA GLY A 560 11.58 21.20 6.63
C GLY A 560 11.08 19.88 6.03
N GLY A 561 9.87 19.83 5.45
CA GLY A 561 9.19 18.56 5.14
C GLY A 561 9.96 17.65 4.19
N ILE A 562 10.42 18.20 3.07
CA ILE A 562 11.14 17.45 2.03
C ILE A 562 12.41 16.81 2.60
N ARG A 563 13.18 17.55 3.41
CA ARG A 563 14.44 17.05 3.98
C ARG A 563 14.20 15.84 4.90
N LEU A 564 13.14 15.86 5.71
CA LEU A 564 12.80 14.75 6.59
C LEU A 564 12.40 13.49 5.79
N ILE A 565 11.62 13.66 4.73
CA ILE A 565 11.22 12.56 3.84
C ILE A 565 12.42 11.97 3.08
N VAL A 566 13.37 12.80 2.65
CA VAL A 566 14.63 12.34 2.02
C VAL A 566 15.46 11.49 3.00
N VAL A 567 15.59 11.91 4.25
CA VAL A 567 16.27 11.13 5.30
C VAL A 567 15.57 9.80 5.56
N ALA A 568 14.23 9.81 5.67
CA ALA A 568 13.44 8.60 5.86
C ALA A 568 13.60 7.62 4.69
N SER A 569 13.60 8.14 3.46
CA SER A 569 13.83 7.36 2.25
C SER A 569 15.22 6.73 2.23
N GLY A 570 16.26 7.48 2.62
CA GLY A 570 17.61 6.94 2.77
C GLY A 570 17.70 5.84 3.82
N PHE A 571 16.98 5.93 4.93
CA PHE A 571 16.92 4.84 5.91
C PHE A 571 16.32 3.56 5.33
N VAL A 572 15.22 3.66 4.58
CA VAL A 572 14.56 2.50 3.96
C VAL A 572 15.45 1.90 2.87
N LEU A 573 16.02 2.73 2.01
CA LEU A 573 16.92 2.32 0.92
C LEU A 573 18.21 1.67 1.46
N GLY A 574 18.82 2.24 2.49
CA GLY A 574 20.06 1.74 3.08
C GLY A 574 19.93 0.32 3.62
N GLU A 575 18.87 0.08 4.41
CA GLU A 575 18.58 -1.26 4.93
C GLU A 575 18.16 -2.22 3.79
N GLY A 576 17.33 -1.76 2.85
CA GLY A 576 16.92 -2.56 1.69
C GLY A 576 18.09 -3.05 0.85
N VAL A 577 19.00 -2.16 0.45
CA VAL A 577 20.18 -2.52 -0.35
C VAL A 577 21.16 -3.39 0.44
N VAL A 578 21.44 -3.04 1.71
CA VAL A 578 22.37 -3.85 2.52
C VAL A 578 21.78 -5.21 2.90
N SER A 579 20.45 -5.35 2.99
CA SER A 579 19.82 -6.66 3.21
C SER A 579 20.15 -7.66 2.09
N VAL A 580 20.30 -7.19 0.85
CA VAL A 580 20.75 -8.01 -0.28
C VAL A 580 22.21 -8.43 -0.09
N VAL A 581 23.07 -7.54 0.41
CA VAL A 581 24.45 -7.88 0.77
C VAL A 581 24.46 -8.96 1.86
N SER A 582 23.68 -8.79 2.93
CA SER A 582 23.55 -9.78 4.01
C SER A 582 23.03 -11.14 3.50
N LEU A 583 22.10 -11.14 2.54
CA LEU A 583 21.62 -12.35 1.88
C LEU A 583 22.74 -13.05 1.10
N VAL A 584 23.54 -12.30 0.34
CA VAL A 584 24.70 -12.81 -0.40
C VAL A 584 25.73 -13.40 0.57
N LEU A 585 26.09 -12.67 1.65
CA LEU A 585 27.02 -13.16 2.68
C LEU A 585 26.55 -14.49 3.28
N ARG A 586 25.27 -14.58 3.66
CA ARG A 586 24.67 -15.81 4.22
C ARG A 586 24.67 -16.96 3.21
N THR A 587 24.43 -16.67 1.93
CA THR A 587 24.48 -17.67 0.85
C THR A 587 25.90 -18.23 0.66
N PHE A 588 26.93 -17.42 0.88
CA PHE A 588 28.33 -17.86 0.89
C PHE A 588 28.78 -18.53 2.20
N GLY A 589 27.85 -18.80 3.14
CA GLY A 589 28.15 -19.47 4.40
C GLY A 589 28.83 -18.59 5.45
N ILE A 590 28.87 -17.27 5.24
CA ILE A 590 29.32 -16.33 6.26
C ILE A 590 28.19 -16.24 7.30
N GLY A 591 28.52 -16.54 8.56
CA GLY A 591 27.59 -16.51 9.68
C GLY A 591 27.71 -15.24 10.51
N VAL A 592 26.97 -15.22 11.62
CA VAL A 592 27.08 -14.18 12.65
C VAL A 592 28.49 -14.14 13.24
N ALA A 593 29.01 -12.96 13.55
CA ALA A 593 30.35 -12.81 14.15
C ALA A 593 30.33 -13.08 15.66
N SER A 594 29.22 -12.74 16.33
CA SER A 594 29.06 -12.96 17.77
C SER A 594 27.60 -13.13 18.16
N CYS A 595 27.36 -14.09 19.06
CA CYS A 595 26.08 -14.33 19.73
C CYS A 595 26.08 -13.84 21.18
N VAL A 596 27.05 -13.00 21.56
CA VAL A 596 27.11 -12.44 22.92
C VAL A 596 25.88 -11.58 23.17
N GLY A 597 25.18 -11.85 24.27
CA GLY A 597 23.89 -11.22 24.60
C GLY A 597 22.67 -11.94 24.03
N CYS A 598 22.86 -12.92 23.15
CA CYS A 598 21.82 -13.73 22.52
C CYS A 598 21.62 -15.09 23.22
N GLY A 599 21.37 -15.11 24.53
CA GLY A 599 21.06 -16.36 25.26
C GLY A 599 19.73 -16.99 24.83
N HIS A 600 19.49 -18.27 25.14
CA HIS A 600 18.18 -18.96 25.00
C HIS A 600 17.49 -18.84 23.62
N GLY A 601 18.25 -18.80 22.52
CA GLY A 601 17.67 -18.69 21.17
C GLY A 601 17.01 -17.33 20.87
N MET A 602 17.35 -16.29 21.63
CA MET A 602 16.75 -14.95 21.51
C MET A 602 17.11 -14.21 20.21
N CYS A 603 18.11 -14.66 19.45
CA CYS A 603 18.56 -14.03 18.21
C CYS A 603 18.58 -14.99 17.03
N GLY A 604 18.04 -14.55 15.88
CA GLY A 604 18.12 -15.30 14.63
C GLY A 604 19.56 -15.51 14.17
N GLY A 605 19.88 -16.72 13.72
CA GLY A 605 21.24 -17.08 13.24
C GLY A 605 22.23 -17.48 14.34
N CYS A 606 21.84 -17.39 15.62
CA CYS A 606 22.58 -17.96 16.75
C CYS A 606 22.02 -19.33 17.13
N PRO A 607 22.86 -20.30 17.51
CA PRO A 607 22.38 -21.58 18.02
C PRO A 607 21.53 -21.36 19.28
N ALA A 608 20.37 -22.03 19.35
CA ALA A 608 19.63 -22.14 20.59
C ALA A 608 20.49 -22.99 21.55
N ALA A 609 21.03 -22.35 22.58
CA ALA A 609 21.84 -23.01 23.61
C ALA A 609 21.01 -23.97 24.46
#